data_AF-A0A820Q4G3-F1
#
_entry.id   AF-A0A820Q4G3-F1
#
_cell.length_a   1.000
_cell.length_b   1.000
_cell.length_c   1.000
_cell.angle_alpha   90.00
_cell.angle_beta   90.00
_cell.angle_gamma   90.00
#
_symmetry.space_group_name_H-M   'P 1'
#
loop_
_entity.id
_entity.type
_entity.pdbx_description
1 polymer ?
#
loop_
_entity_poly.entity_id
_entity_poly.type
_entity_poly.pdbx_seq_one_letter_code
_entity_poly.pdbx_strand_id
1 'polypeptide(L)'
;MLFIGIIFGIIGLISGMSVNKDRIELSKQSANEQFAPSMKIDEVMNHLNELQKIAMATTGKNRAVGTIGFNNTLDYIENSLTANTNFKVSRRYFKRGTFSLQRNPTLISTING
;
A
#
# COMPACT_ATOMS: atom_id res chain seq x y z
N MET A 1 13.14 46.36 -38.72
CA MET A 1 11.72 46.07 -38.39
C MET A 1 11.08 45.42 -39.61
N LEU A 2 10.66 44.16 -39.51
CA LEU A 2 9.33 43.63 -39.89
C LEU A 2 9.42 42.09 -39.98
N PHE A 3 8.70 41.39 -39.08
CA PHE A 3 8.44 39.96 -39.13
C PHE A 3 7.26 39.71 -40.07
N ILE A 4 7.35 38.76 -41.00
CA ILE A 4 6.20 38.06 -41.58
C ILE A 4 6.60 36.59 -41.82
N GLY A 5 5.97 35.68 -41.08
CA GLY A 5 6.15 34.24 -41.23
C GLY A 5 5.23 33.64 -42.29
N ILE A 6 5.58 32.44 -42.76
CA ILE A 6 4.65 31.49 -43.39
C ILE A 6 4.96 30.09 -42.86
N ILE A 7 3.90 29.45 -42.37
CA ILE A 7 3.81 28.07 -41.89
C ILE A 7 3.66 27.16 -43.11
N PHE A 8 4.52 26.14 -43.22
CA PHE A 8 4.25 24.87 -43.91
C PHE A 8 4.82 23.79 -42.97
N GLY A 9 4.03 22.95 -42.31
CA GLY A 9 3.14 21.99 -42.95
C GLY A 9 3.86 20.65 -43.09
N ILE A 10 4.16 19.97 -41.98
CA ILE A 10 4.61 18.57 -41.99
C ILE A 10 3.58 17.76 -41.21
N ILE A 11 2.54 17.33 -41.92
CA ILE A 11 1.76 16.15 -41.53
C ILE A 11 2.38 14.99 -42.33
N GLY A 12 3.15 14.15 -41.64
CA GLY A 12 3.66 12.89 -42.14
C GLY A 12 3.41 11.82 -41.09
N LEU A 13 2.52 10.89 -41.43
CA LEU A 13 1.99 9.79 -40.63
C LEU A 13 3.03 9.09 -39.73
N ILE A 14 2.77 9.03 -38.42
CA ILE A 14 3.33 7.97 -37.55
C ILE A 14 2.44 6.74 -37.74
N SER A 15 2.67 5.99 -38.81
CA SER A 15 2.18 4.62 -38.94
C SER A 15 3.25 3.69 -38.40
N GLY A 16 2.95 3.01 -37.29
CA GLY A 16 3.78 1.90 -36.80
C GLY A 16 4.13 1.92 -35.33
N MET A 17 3.19 2.23 -34.42
CA MET A 17 3.28 1.67 -33.07
C MET A 17 2.89 0.18 -33.14
N SER A 18 3.83 -0.66 -33.55
CA SER A 18 3.77 -2.08 -33.21
C SER A 18 3.85 -2.16 -31.69
N VAL A 19 2.70 -2.44 -31.05
CA VAL A 19 2.62 -2.69 -29.61
C VAL A 19 3.42 -3.97 -29.36
N ASN A 20 4.65 -3.78 -28.90
CA ASN A 20 5.61 -4.82 -28.62
C ASN A 20 5.11 -5.64 -27.41
N LYS A 21 4.32 -6.69 -27.68
CA LYS A 21 3.76 -7.61 -26.66
C LYS A 21 4.86 -8.18 -25.75
N ASP A 22 6.07 -8.34 -26.28
CA ASP A 22 7.21 -8.90 -25.58
C ASP A 22 7.71 -8.01 -24.43
N ARG A 23 7.46 -6.68 -24.48
CA ARG A 23 7.81 -5.78 -23.36
C ARG A 23 6.86 -5.89 -22.16
N ILE A 24 5.62 -6.34 -22.36
CA ILE A 24 4.62 -6.43 -21.28
C ILE A 24 4.81 -7.73 -20.47
N GLU A 25 5.27 -8.81 -21.09
CA GLU A 25 5.56 -10.07 -20.40
C GLU A 25 6.88 -10.01 -19.63
N LEU A 26 7.91 -9.37 -20.19
CA LEU A 26 9.21 -9.20 -19.53
C LEU A 26 9.11 -8.33 -18.26
N SER A 27 8.22 -7.33 -18.23
CA SER A 27 7.99 -6.50 -17.04
C SER A 27 7.16 -7.20 -15.96
N LYS A 28 6.31 -8.17 -16.33
CA LYS A 28 5.52 -8.95 -15.36
C LYS A 28 6.33 -10.04 -14.68
N GLN A 29 7.22 -10.69 -15.43
CA GLN A 29 8.09 -11.75 -14.90
C GLN A 29 9.18 -11.16 -13.98
N SER A 30 9.75 -10.02 -14.35
CA SER A 30 10.75 -9.31 -13.53
C SER A 30 10.21 -8.78 -12.20
N ALA A 31 8.93 -8.40 -12.12
CA ALA A 31 8.35 -7.96 -10.86
C ALA A 31 8.11 -9.14 -9.90
N ASN A 32 7.65 -10.29 -10.41
CA ASN A 32 7.28 -11.42 -9.57
C ASN A 32 8.50 -12.15 -8.98
N GLU A 33 9.60 -12.22 -9.72
CA GLU A 33 10.86 -12.83 -9.23
C GLU A 33 11.62 -11.94 -8.24
N GLN A 34 11.35 -10.63 -8.20
CA GLN A 34 12.03 -9.68 -7.31
C GLN A 34 11.39 -9.59 -5.90
N PHE A 35 10.11 -9.97 -5.76
CA PHE A 35 9.38 -9.94 -4.47
C PHE A 35 9.23 -11.31 -3.81
N ALA A 36 9.27 -12.41 -4.55
CA ALA A 36 9.08 -13.75 -4.01
C ALA A 36 10.20 -14.27 -3.07
N PRO A 37 11.51 -13.94 -3.26
CA PRO A 37 12.56 -14.50 -2.40
C PRO A 37 12.86 -13.71 -1.11
N SER A 38 12.18 -12.58 -0.83
CA SER A 38 12.60 -11.67 0.25
C SER A 38 11.70 -11.60 1.48
N MET A 39 10.48 -12.15 1.45
CA MET A 39 9.61 -12.22 2.63
C MET A 39 9.87 -13.51 3.40
N LYS A 40 10.51 -13.40 4.57
CA LYS A 40 10.71 -14.54 5.47
C LYS A 40 9.48 -14.72 6.36
N ILE A 41 8.89 -15.92 6.34
CA ILE A 41 7.70 -16.21 7.14
C ILE A 41 7.92 -15.94 8.63
N ASP A 42 9.12 -16.23 9.14
CA ASP A 42 9.47 -15.99 10.54
C ASP A 42 9.43 -14.51 10.91
N GLU A 43 9.84 -13.61 9.99
CA GLU A 43 9.78 -12.17 10.20
C GLU A 43 8.32 -11.70 10.25
N VAL A 44 7.46 -12.24 9.38
CA VAL A 44 6.01 -11.96 9.40
C VAL A 44 5.39 -12.43 10.72
N MET A 45 5.70 -13.65 11.16
CA MET A 45 5.17 -14.20 12.41
C MET A 45 5.66 -13.41 13.64
N ASN A 46 6.90 -12.94 13.63
CA ASN A 46 7.41 -12.05 14.68
C ASN A 46 6.61 -10.75 14.76
N HIS A 47 6.33 -10.10 13.62
CA HIS A 47 5.48 -8.92 13.59
C HIS A 47 4.07 -9.20 14.11
N LEU A 48 3.45 -10.31 13.69
CA LEU A 48 2.12 -10.70 14.18
C LEU A 48 2.09 -10.93 15.69
N ASN A 49 3.12 -11.57 16.24
CA ASN A 49 3.26 -11.79 17.68
C ASN A 49 3.39 -10.47 18.45
N GLU A 50 4.19 -9.52 17.96
CA GLU A 50 4.31 -8.20 18.60
C GLU A 50 3.01 -7.42 18.53
N LEU A 51 2.31 -7.44 17.40
CA LEU A 51 1.00 -6.82 17.27
C LEU A 51 -0.04 -7.46 18.23
N GLN A 52 0.04 -8.77 18.47
CA GLN A 52 -0.80 -9.42 19.46
C GLN A 52 -0.44 -9.01 20.88
N LYS A 53 0.85 -8.94 21.24
CA LYS A 53 1.31 -8.45 22.54
C LYS A 53 0.83 -7.02 22.80
N ILE A 54 0.95 -6.13 21.82
CA ILE A 54 0.45 -4.75 21.91
C ILE A 54 -1.05 -4.74 22.19
N ALA A 55 -1.83 -5.56 21.47
CA ALA A 55 -3.27 -5.66 21.74
C ALA A 55 -3.53 -6.11 23.17
N MET A 56 -2.87 -7.18 23.63
CA MET A 56 -3.10 -7.78 24.95
C MET A 56 -2.63 -6.91 26.12
N ALA A 57 -1.60 -6.08 25.93
CA ALA A 57 -1.05 -5.21 26.97
C ALA A 57 -1.91 -3.96 27.26
N THR A 58 -2.95 -3.69 26.47
CA THR A 58 -3.76 -2.47 26.60
C THR A 58 -5.17 -2.76 27.10
N THR A 59 -5.74 -1.78 27.82
CA THR A 59 -7.12 -1.84 28.30
C THR A 59 -8.09 -2.02 27.12
N GLY A 60 -8.95 -3.03 27.19
CA GLY A 60 -9.85 -3.40 26.10
C GLY A 60 -9.27 -4.38 25.08
N LYS A 61 -8.02 -4.82 25.26
CA LYS A 61 -7.37 -5.91 24.51
C LYS A 61 -7.45 -5.76 22.98
N ASN A 62 -7.34 -4.54 22.47
CA ASN A 62 -7.56 -4.25 21.05
C ASN A 62 -6.61 -3.16 20.52
N ARG A 63 -6.57 -3.03 19.19
CA ARG A 63 -5.79 -2.00 18.47
C ARG A 63 -6.71 -1.10 17.63
N ALA A 64 -7.95 -0.92 18.07
CA ALA A 64 -8.95 -0.15 17.34
C ALA A 64 -8.60 1.34 17.37
N VAL A 65 -8.94 2.06 16.30
CA VAL A 65 -8.60 3.49 16.15
C VAL A 65 -9.11 4.31 17.33
N GLY A 66 -8.25 5.11 17.95
CA GLY A 66 -8.58 5.93 19.13
C GLY A 66 -8.30 5.25 20.47
N THR A 67 -7.73 4.04 20.46
CA THR A 67 -7.24 3.37 21.67
C THR A 67 -5.72 3.52 21.84
N ILE A 68 -5.23 3.25 23.05
CA ILE A 68 -3.79 3.20 23.33
C ILE A 68 -3.11 2.13 22.45
N GLY A 69 -3.75 0.97 22.25
CA GLY A 69 -3.21 -0.10 21.41
C GLY A 69 -3.01 0.30 19.96
N PHE A 70 -3.85 1.20 19.43
CA PHE A 70 -3.65 1.76 18.09
C PHE A 70 -2.39 2.64 18.02
N ASN A 71 -2.20 3.55 18.98
CA ASN A 71 -1.01 4.42 19.00
C ASN A 71 0.28 3.59 19.16
N ASN A 72 0.29 2.63 20.08
CA ASN A 72 1.42 1.73 20.28
C ASN A 72 1.74 0.90 19.02
N THR A 73 0.73 0.56 18.22
CA THR A 73 0.92 -0.11 16.92
C THR A 73 1.65 0.79 15.94
N LEU A 74 1.28 2.07 15.86
CA LEU A 74 1.95 3.03 14.99
C LEU A 74 3.40 3.24 15.41
N ASP A 75 3.65 3.36 16.72
CA ASP A 75 4.99 3.48 17.28
C ASP A 75 5.85 2.25 16.93
N TYR A 76 5.30 1.05 17.10
CA TYR A 76 5.98 -0.18 16.73
C TYR A 76 6.38 -0.23 15.24
N ILE A 77 5.44 0.10 14.34
CA ILE A 77 5.70 0.06 12.89
C ILE A 77 6.75 1.10 12.51
N GLU A 78 6.62 2.33 13.00
CA GLU A 78 7.60 3.38 12.72
C GLU A 78 9.00 3.01 13.22
N ASN A 79 9.10 2.50 14.44
CA ASN A 79 10.37 2.04 15.00
C ASN A 79 10.95 0.88 14.21
N SER A 80 10.11 -0.10 13.81
CA SER A 80 10.56 -1.24 13.02
C SER A 80 11.06 -0.82 11.65
N LEU A 81 10.42 0.16 11.00
CA LEU A 81 10.86 0.65 9.69
C LEU A 81 12.12 1.49 9.81
N THR A 82 12.19 2.40 10.78
CA THR A 82 13.37 3.26 10.96
C THR A 82 14.61 2.51 11.43
N ALA A 83 14.46 1.46 12.25
CA ALA A 83 15.59 0.68 12.76
C ALA A 83 16.16 -0.33 11.75
N ASN A 84 15.33 -0.87 10.85
CA ASN A 84 15.72 -1.97 9.96
C ASN A 84 15.86 -1.57 8.50
N THR A 85 15.59 -0.30 8.15
CA THR A 85 15.64 0.19 6.77
C THR A 85 16.18 1.61 6.72
N ASN A 86 16.52 2.08 5.51
CA ASN A 86 16.89 3.48 5.27
C ASN A 86 15.68 4.33 4.83
N PHE A 87 14.47 3.92 5.19
CA PHE A 87 13.26 4.62 4.77
C PHE A 87 13.06 5.93 5.54
N LYS A 88 12.59 6.95 4.81
CA LYS A 88 12.08 8.18 5.40
C LYS A 88 10.64 7.98 5.83
N VAL A 89 10.44 7.63 7.10
CA VAL A 89 9.11 7.40 7.69
C VAL A 89 8.48 8.73 8.10
N SER A 90 7.17 8.88 7.89
CA SER A 90 6.42 10.06 8.35
C SER A 90 4.99 9.68 8.72
N ARG A 91 4.45 10.32 9.76
CA ARG A 91 3.03 10.20 10.15
C ARG A 91 2.20 11.30 9.50
N ARG A 92 1.04 10.93 8.96
CA ARG A 92 0.04 11.88 8.45
C ARG A 92 -1.27 11.67 9.19
N TYR A 93 -1.68 12.68 9.94
CA TYR A 93 -2.96 12.69 10.63
C TYR A 93 -4.09 13.01 9.66
N PHE A 94 -5.24 12.37 9.86
CA PHE A 94 -6.44 12.61 9.07
C PHE A 94 -7.66 12.63 9.99
N LYS A 95 -8.71 13.35 9.56
CA LYS A 95 -10.00 13.33 10.26
C LYS A 95 -10.68 12.00 9.99
N ARG A 96 -11.12 11.34 11.05
CA ARG A 96 -11.93 10.12 10.94
C ARG A 96 -13.28 10.48 10.31
N GLY A 97 -13.61 9.88 9.18
CA GLY A 97 -14.97 9.96 8.65
C GLY A 97 -15.94 9.28 9.60
N THR A 98 -17.11 9.88 9.81
CA THR A 98 -18.23 9.21 10.47
C THR A 98 -18.95 8.39 9.41
N PHE A 99 -18.82 7.07 9.50
CA PHE A 99 -19.62 6.16 8.70
C PHE A 99 -20.82 5.74 9.56
N SER A 100 -22.02 6.15 9.19
CA SER A 100 -23.25 5.60 9.76
C SER A 100 -23.67 4.41 8.90
N LEU A 101 -23.93 3.28 9.55
CA LEU A 101 -24.58 2.16 8.88
C LEU A 101 -26.03 2.57 8.63
N GLN A 102 -26.47 2.55 7.37
CA GLN A 102 -27.86 2.85 7.01
C GLN A 102 -28.84 1.82 7.58
N ARG A 103 -28.34 0.62 7.92
CA ARG A 103 -29.04 -0.46 8.64
C ARG A 103 -28.04 -1.34 9.39
N ASN A 104 -28.52 -2.08 10.38
CA ASN A 104 -27.69 -3.06 11.11
C ASN A 104 -27.07 -4.08 10.13
N PRO A 105 -25.79 -4.44 10.32
CA PRO A 105 -25.12 -5.39 9.43
C PRO A 105 -25.71 -6.79 9.64
N THR A 106 -26.02 -7.49 8.54
CA THR A 106 -26.41 -8.90 8.60
C THR A 106 -25.15 -9.74 8.78
N LEU A 107 -25.00 -10.36 9.95
CA LEU A 107 -23.93 -11.31 10.22
C LEU A 107 -24.37 -12.69 9.70
N ILE A 108 -23.73 -13.17 8.65
CA ILE A 108 -23.88 -14.53 8.15
C ILE A 108 -22.63 -15.30 8.58
N SER A 109 -22.81 -16.32 9.41
CA SER A 109 -21.75 -17.25 9.77
C SER A 109 -22.12 -18.62 9.23
N THR A 110 -21.25 -19.20 8.41
CA THR A 110 -21.40 -20.58 7.92
C THR A 110 -20.41 -21.46 8.67
N ILE A 111 -20.93 -22.46 9.36
CA ILE A 111 -20.15 -23.54 9.96
C ILE A 111 -20.47 -24.73 9.07
N ASN A 112 -19.48 -25.24 8.34
CA ASN A 112 -19.58 -26.23 7.27
C ASN A 112 -19.84 -25.61 5.88
N GLY A 113 -18.74 -25.36 5.16
CA GLY A 113 -18.76 -25.36 3.70
C GLY A 113 -18.97 -26.77 3.17
#